data_AF-A0A2Z6QMI1-F1
#
_entry.id   AF-A0A2Z6QMI1-F1
#
_cell.length_a   1.000
_cell.length_b   1.000
_cell.length_c   1.000
_cell.angle_alpha   90.00
_cell.angle_beta   90.00
_cell.angle_gamma   90.00
#
_symmetry.space_group_name_H-M   'P 1'
#
loop_
_entity.id
_entity.type
_entity.pdbx_description
1 polymer ?
#
loop_
_entity_poly.entity_id
_entity_poly.type
_entity_poly.pdbx_seq_one_letter_code
_entity_poly.pdbx_strand_id
1 'polypeptide(L)'
;MKKAYTVVLFPLIPNLFHNICLAHSYNLIGETWIDYENFKLLDTVVKNIKASFVYSVARKRRWREHLALNSISLDNFSFDLEGNAQDISITLPPLPVKTRWNSWLMLDLEFFKIRNSAIAPFVASRIDQTGAFLRNGTNNPPFSIEMSQLLSHNNYQTNDFFIPIFSEAFKLALAKFEKHTNNHSALPLFRAIQCFNPQFIQSSTNHHNLNNYNLITEFQNPSNEIISEWAIYCGLSEVFEEGSLDLNQYWQGKKGNFPNLSKIAFIYIWLPISGVEL
;
A
#
# COMPACT_ATOMS: atom_id res chain seq x y z
N MET A 1 -12.21 -7.46 13.57
CA MET A 1 -11.42 -8.59 14.10
C MET A 1 -11.13 -8.54 15.60
N LYS A 2 -10.86 -7.37 16.21
CA LYS A 2 -10.55 -7.29 17.66
C LYS A 2 -11.57 -8.00 18.57
N LYS A 3 -12.88 -7.83 18.33
CA LYS A 3 -13.93 -8.50 19.10
C LYS A 3 -13.88 -10.04 18.99
N ALA A 4 -13.69 -10.56 17.78
CA ALA A 4 -13.57 -12.01 17.55
C ALA A 4 -12.32 -12.58 18.24
N TYR A 5 -11.20 -11.85 18.21
CA TYR A 5 -10.02 -12.23 18.97
C TYR A 5 -10.28 -12.28 20.48
N THR A 6 -10.78 -11.19 21.07
CA THR A 6 -10.95 -11.10 22.53
C THR A 6 -11.99 -12.08 23.06
N VAL A 7 -13.07 -12.31 22.31
CA VAL A 7 -14.21 -13.14 22.78
C VAL A 7 -14.00 -14.62 22.48
N VAL A 8 -13.36 -14.97 21.36
CA VAL A 8 -13.29 -16.37 20.89
C VAL A 8 -11.87 -16.89 20.90
N LEU A 9 -10.93 -16.19 20.25
CA LEU A 9 -9.60 -16.75 20.02
C LEU A 9 -8.69 -16.70 21.25
N PHE A 10 -8.72 -15.61 22.01
CA PHE A 10 -7.86 -15.46 23.19
C PHE A 10 -8.16 -16.49 24.29
N PRO A 11 -9.43 -16.81 24.62
CA PRO A 11 -9.73 -17.91 25.55
C PRO A 11 -9.26 -19.29 25.06
N LEU A 12 -9.28 -19.53 23.75
CA LEU A 12 -8.91 -20.82 23.16
C LEU A 12 -7.40 -20.98 22.97
N ILE A 13 -6.71 -19.89 22.63
CA ILE A 13 -5.27 -19.86 22.33
C ILE A 13 -4.68 -18.62 23.03
N PRO A 14 -4.34 -18.73 24.33
CA PRO A 14 -3.90 -17.57 25.13
C PRO A 14 -2.60 -16.94 24.63
N ASN A 15 -1.76 -17.71 23.93
CA ASN A 15 -0.50 -17.26 23.35
C ASN A 15 -0.67 -16.56 22.00
N LEU A 16 -1.89 -16.50 21.45
CA LEU A 16 -2.16 -15.80 20.20
C LEU A 16 -2.14 -14.29 20.43
N PHE A 17 -1.37 -13.56 19.62
CA PHE A 17 -1.35 -12.09 19.63
C PHE A 17 -2.15 -11.53 18.47
N HIS A 18 -3.10 -10.64 18.76
CA HIS A 18 -3.81 -9.90 17.71
C HIS A 18 -3.01 -8.68 17.26
N ASN A 19 -2.43 -8.79 16.06
CA ASN A 19 -1.84 -7.65 15.36
C ASN A 19 -2.75 -7.17 14.23
N ILE A 20 -2.76 -5.86 14.03
CA ILE A 20 -3.35 -5.26 12.84
C ILE A 20 -2.39 -5.52 11.68
N CYS A 21 -2.87 -6.11 10.58
CA CYS A 21 -2.03 -6.36 9.42
C CYS A 21 -1.56 -5.06 8.76
N LEU A 22 -0.40 -5.10 8.11
CA LEU A 22 0.18 -3.93 7.47
C LEU A 22 -0.73 -3.32 6.39
N ALA A 23 -1.43 -4.15 5.60
CA ALA A 23 -2.42 -3.65 4.64
C ALA A 23 -3.54 -2.82 5.30
N HIS A 24 -4.06 -3.25 6.45
CA HIS A 24 -5.08 -2.49 7.17
C HIS A 24 -4.49 -1.21 7.79
N SER A 25 -3.28 -1.28 8.35
CA SER A 25 -2.56 -0.10 8.85
C SER A 25 -2.40 0.95 7.74
N TYR A 26 -1.95 0.56 6.55
CA TYR A 26 -1.78 1.45 5.40
C TYR A 26 -3.10 2.03 4.89
N ASN A 27 -4.18 1.23 4.89
CA ASN A 27 -5.51 1.75 4.59
C ASN A 27 -5.93 2.84 5.59
N LEU A 28 -5.77 2.58 6.89
CA LEU A 28 -6.06 3.55 7.95
C LEU A 28 -5.20 4.82 7.80
N ILE A 29 -3.92 4.69 7.45
CA ILE A 29 -3.03 5.83 7.19
C ILE A 29 -3.58 6.67 6.02
N GLY A 30 -3.98 6.03 4.91
CA GLY A 30 -4.53 6.70 3.73
C GLY A 30 -5.87 7.40 3.97
N GLU A 31 -6.73 6.87 4.83
CA GLU A 31 -7.99 7.50 5.24
C GLU A 31 -7.78 8.88 5.87
N THR A 32 -6.62 9.13 6.48
CA THR A 32 -6.28 10.43 7.07
C THR A 32 -6.41 11.55 6.04
N TRP A 33 -6.08 11.30 4.76
CA TRP A 33 -6.14 12.35 3.72
C TRP A 33 -7.57 12.58 3.26
N ILE A 34 -8.41 11.54 3.33
CA ILE A 34 -9.82 11.63 2.97
C ILE A 34 -10.58 12.40 4.05
N ASP A 35 -10.24 12.17 5.32
CA ASP A 35 -10.92 12.75 6.47
C ASP A 35 -10.39 14.15 6.83
N TYR A 36 -9.22 14.53 6.34
CA TYR A 36 -8.67 15.87 6.58
C TYR A 36 -9.59 16.95 6.03
N GLU A 37 -9.98 17.90 6.87
CA GLU A 37 -11.09 18.82 6.62
C GLU A 37 -10.97 19.58 5.29
N ASN A 38 -9.77 20.09 4.99
CA ASN A 38 -9.49 20.82 3.74
C ASN A 38 -9.69 19.95 2.50
N PHE A 39 -9.28 18.68 2.55
CA PHE A 39 -9.41 17.75 1.41
C PHE A 39 -10.83 17.19 1.30
N LYS A 40 -11.51 16.98 2.42
CA LYS A 40 -12.92 16.59 2.47
C LYS A 40 -13.85 17.66 1.89
N LEU A 41 -13.58 18.94 2.17
CA LEU A 41 -14.27 20.06 1.56
C LEU A 41 -14.10 20.03 0.04
N LEU A 42 -12.86 19.90 -0.43
CA LEU A 42 -12.56 19.86 -1.85
C LEU A 42 -13.20 18.65 -2.54
N ASP A 43 -13.17 17.46 -1.92
CA ASP A 43 -13.85 16.27 -2.46
C ASP A 43 -15.37 16.49 -2.52
N THR A 44 -15.96 17.18 -1.54
CA THR A 44 -17.39 17.54 -1.55
C THR A 44 -17.72 18.50 -2.69
N VAL A 45 -16.91 19.55 -2.90
CA VAL A 45 -17.08 20.49 -4.01
C VAL A 45 -16.96 19.78 -5.35
N VAL A 46 -15.89 18.99 -5.54
CA VAL A 46 -15.65 18.20 -6.75
C VAL A 46 -16.79 17.21 -7.00
N LYS A 47 -17.26 16.51 -5.95
CA LYS A 47 -18.41 15.61 -6.02
C LYS A 47 -19.67 16.36 -6.44
N ASN A 48 -19.94 17.53 -5.89
CA ASN A 48 -21.11 18.33 -6.23
C ASN A 48 -21.05 18.85 -7.68
N ILE A 49 -19.90 19.38 -8.11
CA ILE A 49 -19.68 19.81 -9.51
C ILE A 49 -19.90 18.63 -10.45
N LYS A 50 -19.25 17.50 -10.18
CA LYS A 50 -19.39 16.30 -11.00
C LYS A 50 -20.83 15.79 -10.98
N ALA A 51 -21.54 15.83 -9.84
CA ALA A 51 -22.94 15.48 -9.73
C ALA A 51 -23.82 16.40 -10.58
N SER A 52 -23.59 17.72 -10.57
CA SER A 52 -24.29 18.67 -11.45
C SER A 52 -24.14 18.29 -12.93
N PHE A 53 -22.95 17.82 -13.35
CA PHE A 53 -22.74 17.33 -14.71
C PHE A 53 -23.35 15.94 -14.96
N VAL A 54 -23.32 15.02 -13.98
CA VAL A 54 -23.90 13.66 -14.07
C VAL A 54 -25.42 13.71 -14.18
N TYR A 55 -26.04 14.48 -13.30
CA TYR A 55 -27.49 14.64 -13.23
C TYR A 55 -28.03 15.66 -14.23
N SER A 56 -27.17 16.32 -15.00
CA SER A 56 -27.60 17.22 -16.07
C SER A 56 -28.52 16.51 -17.06
N VAL A 57 -29.61 17.19 -17.44
CA VAL A 57 -30.60 16.66 -18.38
C VAL A 57 -29.94 16.30 -19.72
N ALA A 58 -28.95 17.08 -20.15
CA ALA A 58 -28.20 16.85 -21.38
C ALA A 58 -27.40 15.54 -21.36
N ARG A 59 -26.70 15.21 -20.27
CA ARG A 59 -25.95 13.94 -20.16
C ARG A 59 -26.88 12.74 -20.06
N LYS A 60 -27.99 12.85 -19.29
CA LYS A 60 -29.03 11.81 -19.26
C LYS A 60 -29.59 11.54 -20.67
N ARG A 61 -29.81 12.60 -21.47
CA ARG A 61 -30.27 12.47 -22.86
C ARG A 61 -29.26 11.74 -23.73
N ARG A 62 -27.99 12.17 -23.73
CA ARG A 62 -26.90 11.53 -24.51
C ARG A 62 -26.64 10.09 -24.08
N TRP A 63 -26.76 9.78 -22.79
CA TRP A 63 -26.62 8.42 -22.27
C TRP A 63 -27.73 7.51 -22.80
N ARG A 64 -28.98 7.99 -22.82
CA ARG A 64 -30.10 7.26 -23.44
C ARG A 64 -29.91 7.06 -24.95
N GLU A 65 -29.47 8.11 -25.66
CA GLU A 65 -29.12 8.03 -27.09
C GLU A 65 -28.02 6.97 -27.34
N HIS A 66 -26.97 6.96 -26.51
CA HIS A 66 -25.88 5.98 -26.58
C HIS A 66 -26.34 4.54 -26.31
N LEU A 67 -27.20 4.31 -25.31
CA LEU A 67 -27.75 2.99 -25.02
C LEU A 67 -28.65 2.49 -26.17
N ALA A 68 -29.46 3.38 -26.74
CA ALA A 68 -30.33 3.07 -27.88
C ALA A 68 -29.53 2.73 -29.15
N LEU A 69 -28.40 3.39 -29.38
CA LEU A 69 -27.54 3.16 -30.56
C LEU A 69 -26.69 1.90 -30.48
N ASN A 70 -26.35 1.42 -29.28
CA ASN A 70 -25.44 0.28 -29.10
C ASN A 70 -26.14 -1.05 -28.75
N SER A 71 -27.46 -1.13 -28.95
CA SER A 71 -28.24 -2.37 -28.82
C SER A 71 -28.02 -3.13 -27.50
N ILE A 72 -27.71 -2.43 -26.40
CA ILE A 72 -27.82 -3.03 -25.07
C ILE A 72 -29.32 -3.12 -24.83
N SER A 73 -29.87 -4.30 -25.11
CA SER A 73 -31.31 -4.55 -25.06
C SER A 73 -31.87 -4.11 -23.71
N LEU A 74 -32.71 -3.10 -23.77
CA LEU A 74 -33.64 -2.69 -22.72
C LEU A 74 -34.89 -3.56 -22.86
N ASP A 75 -34.77 -4.87 -23.05
CA ASP A 75 -35.91 -5.76 -23.36
C ASP A 75 -36.87 -5.98 -22.17
N ASN A 76 -36.84 -5.13 -21.15
CA ASN A 76 -37.86 -5.10 -20.09
C ASN A 76 -38.53 -3.72 -19.94
N PHE A 77 -38.54 -2.88 -20.98
CA PHE A 77 -39.17 -1.56 -20.95
C PHE A 77 -40.41 -1.55 -21.85
N SER A 78 -41.54 -2.03 -21.35
CA SER A 78 -42.84 -1.79 -21.95
C SER A 78 -43.28 -0.34 -21.68
N PHE A 79 -43.79 0.32 -22.72
CA PHE A 79 -44.25 1.71 -22.70
C PHE A 79 -45.77 1.72 -22.81
N ASP A 80 -46.48 2.15 -21.77
CA ASP A 80 -47.90 2.48 -21.91
C ASP A 80 -48.03 3.95 -22.33
N LEU A 81 -48.78 4.18 -23.40
CA LEU A 81 -49.03 5.51 -23.99
C LEU A 81 -50.01 6.38 -23.18
N GLU A 82 -50.33 6.00 -21.96
CA GLU A 82 -51.22 6.75 -21.08
C GLU A 82 -50.48 7.17 -19.81
N GLY A 83 -49.75 8.28 -19.90
CA GLY A 83 -49.67 9.36 -18.90
C GLY A 83 -49.46 9.07 -17.40
N ASN A 84 -49.20 7.83 -16.98
CA ASN A 84 -49.01 7.46 -15.59
C ASN A 84 -47.52 7.22 -15.37
N ALA A 85 -46.90 8.12 -14.60
CA ALA A 85 -45.51 8.03 -14.19
C ALA A 85 -45.32 6.82 -13.27
N GLN A 86 -45.10 5.65 -13.85
CA GLN A 86 -44.46 4.55 -13.16
C GLN A 86 -42.96 4.83 -13.27
N ASP A 87 -42.31 5.06 -12.11
CA ASP A 87 -40.89 5.40 -12.00
C ASP A 87 -40.02 4.27 -12.57
N ILE A 88 -39.84 4.33 -13.89
CA ILE A 88 -38.91 3.49 -14.61
C ILE A 88 -37.50 3.92 -14.17
N SER A 89 -36.86 3.08 -13.35
CA SER A 89 -35.48 3.25 -12.89
C SER A 89 -34.50 3.17 -14.07
N ILE A 90 -34.32 4.29 -14.78
CA ILE A 90 -33.26 4.48 -15.76
C ILE A 90 -31.93 4.28 -15.03
N THR A 91 -31.10 3.33 -15.48
CA THR A 91 -29.71 3.20 -15.03
C THR A 91 -28.99 4.51 -15.32
N LEU A 92 -28.79 5.30 -14.26
CA LEU A 92 -28.11 6.58 -14.34
C LEU A 92 -26.71 6.37 -14.95
N PRO A 93 -26.21 7.35 -15.73
CA PRO A 93 -24.84 7.27 -16.22
C PRO A 93 -23.90 7.04 -15.03
N PRO A 94 -22.85 6.22 -15.21
CA PRO A 94 -21.96 5.84 -14.11
C PRO A 94 -21.47 7.08 -13.38
N LEU A 95 -21.49 6.96 -12.05
CA LEU A 95 -21.06 8.03 -11.18
C LEU A 95 -19.59 8.37 -11.46
N PRO A 96 -19.19 9.64 -11.26
CA PRO A 96 -17.81 10.03 -11.40
C PRO A 96 -16.94 9.25 -10.43
N VAL A 97 -15.72 8.93 -10.87
CA VAL A 97 -14.69 8.34 -9.99
C VAL A 97 -14.47 9.27 -8.80
N LYS A 98 -14.60 8.73 -7.58
CA LYS A 98 -14.23 9.42 -6.33
C LYS A 98 -12.77 9.82 -6.41
N THR A 99 -12.48 11.07 -6.08
CA THR A 99 -11.11 11.57 -6.03
C THR A 99 -10.37 10.82 -4.93
N ARG A 100 -9.25 10.17 -5.24
CA ARG A 100 -8.48 9.40 -4.26
C ARG A 100 -7.23 10.18 -3.88
N TRP A 101 -7.28 10.88 -2.75
CA TRP A 101 -6.16 11.66 -2.20
C TRP A 101 -4.94 10.83 -1.78
N ASN A 102 -5.10 9.51 -1.67
CA ASN A 102 -4.09 8.55 -1.23
C ASN A 102 -3.55 7.65 -2.37
N SER A 103 -3.69 8.05 -3.63
CA SER A 103 -3.29 7.23 -4.79
C SER A 103 -1.80 6.84 -4.78
N TRP A 104 -0.92 7.67 -4.25
CA TRP A 104 0.51 7.35 -4.07
C TRP A 104 0.72 6.25 -3.00
N LEU A 105 -0.09 6.25 -1.94
CA LEU A 105 -0.08 5.21 -0.90
C LEU A 105 -0.75 3.91 -1.39
N MET A 106 -1.53 3.97 -2.48
CA MET A 106 -2.14 2.78 -3.06
C MET A 106 -1.07 1.79 -3.56
N LEU A 107 0.08 2.26 -4.05
CA LEU A 107 1.15 1.35 -4.49
C LEU A 107 1.70 0.52 -3.32
N ASP A 108 1.97 1.16 -2.18
CA ASP A 108 2.38 0.47 -0.97
C ASP A 108 1.26 -0.42 -0.43
N LEU A 109 0.01 0.05 -0.45
CA LEU A 109 -1.15 -0.73 -0.04
C LEU A 109 -1.32 -1.99 -0.89
N GLU A 110 -1.19 -1.88 -2.21
CA GLU A 110 -1.25 -3.03 -3.12
C GLU A 110 -0.07 -3.98 -2.86
N PHE A 111 1.13 -3.48 -2.58
CA PHE A 111 2.26 -4.32 -2.15
C PHE A 111 1.89 -5.19 -0.94
N PHE A 112 1.28 -4.60 0.10
CA PHE A 112 0.84 -5.37 1.28
C PHE A 112 -0.39 -6.25 1.06
N LYS A 113 -1.07 -6.14 -0.08
CA LYS A 113 -2.16 -7.06 -0.47
C LYS A 113 -1.65 -8.24 -1.29
N ILE A 114 -0.43 -8.19 -1.82
CA ILE A 114 0.15 -9.29 -2.59
C ILE A 114 0.19 -10.55 -1.72
N ARG A 115 -0.28 -11.65 -2.30
CA ARG A 115 -0.23 -13.00 -1.71
C ARG A 115 0.74 -13.86 -2.47
N ASN A 116 1.19 -14.91 -1.81
CA ASN A 116 1.95 -15.99 -2.43
C ASN A 116 3.10 -15.44 -3.29
N SER A 117 3.89 -14.56 -2.70
CA SER A 117 5.06 -14.00 -3.33
C SER A 117 6.20 -13.92 -2.33
N ALA A 118 7.42 -14.12 -2.83
CA ALA A 118 8.64 -14.11 -2.03
C ALA A 118 9.07 -12.66 -1.71
N ILE A 119 8.22 -11.91 -1.01
CA ILE A 119 8.39 -10.46 -0.80
C ILE A 119 8.56 -10.04 0.65
N ALA A 120 8.52 -10.99 1.59
CA ALA A 120 8.67 -10.70 3.02
C ALA A 120 9.95 -9.90 3.35
N PRO A 121 11.11 -10.16 2.72
CA PRO A 121 12.34 -9.40 2.95
C PRO A 121 12.28 -7.93 2.49
N PHE A 122 11.28 -7.52 1.72
CA PHE A 122 11.12 -6.12 1.31
C PHE A 122 10.22 -5.31 2.26
N VAL A 123 9.50 -5.97 3.18
CA VAL A 123 8.50 -5.33 4.05
C VAL A 123 9.08 -4.21 4.89
N ALA A 124 10.18 -4.47 5.61
CA ALA A 124 10.76 -3.48 6.51
C ALA A 124 11.31 -2.26 5.73
N SER A 125 12.02 -2.49 4.61
CA SER A 125 12.44 -1.42 3.71
C SER A 125 11.27 -0.59 3.19
N ARG A 126 10.16 -1.22 2.79
CA ARG A 126 8.95 -0.50 2.36
C ARG A 126 8.35 0.35 3.48
N ILE A 127 8.27 -0.17 4.70
CA ILE A 127 7.84 0.60 5.87
C ILE A 127 8.76 1.81 6.08
N ASP A 128 10.08 1.60 6.06
CA ASP A 128 11.04 2.69 6.26
C ASP A 128 10.96 3.75 5.16
N GLN A 129 10.76 3.35 3.89
CA GLN A 129 10.52 4.24 2.75
C GLN A 129 9.25 5.08 2.93
N THR A 130 8.11 4.46 3.27
CA THR A 130 6.86 5.19 3.54
C THR A 130 7.06 6.16 4.70
N GLY A 131 7.74 5.74 5.77
CA GLY A 131 8.03 6.61 6.92
C GLY A 131 8.90 7.81 6.53
N ALA A 132 9.95 7.60 5.74
CA ALA A 132 10.81 8.67 5.22
C ALA A 132 10.03 9.64 4.32
N PHE A 133 9.17 9.11 3.43
CA PHE A 133 8.31 9.92 2.58
C PHE A 133 7.36 10.81 3.40
N LEU A 134 6.69 10.23 4.39
CA LEU A 134 5.78 10.96 5.26
C LEU A 134 6.50 12.07 6.05
N ARG A 135 7.67 11.76 6.62
CA ARG A 135 8.52 12.74 7.33
C ARG A 135 9.02 13.85 6.41
N ASN A 136 9.43 13.53 5.20
CA ASN A 136 9.83 14.56 4.25
C ASN A 136 8.64 15.48 3.92
N GLY A 137 7.46 14.91 3.70
CA GLY A 137 6.25 15.67 3.40
C GLY A 137 5.78 16.60 4.53
N THR A 138 6.16 16.37 5.79
CA THR A 138 5.84 17.31 6.88
C THR A 138 6.57 18.63 6.73
N ASN A 139 7.75 18.63 6.10
CA ASN A 139 8.58 19.84 5.94
C ASN A 139 8.52 20.37 4.50
N ASN A 140 8.48 19.46 3.53
CA ASN A 140 8.50 19.77 2.12
C ASN A 140 7.48 18.87 1.39
N PRO A 141 6.18 19.22 1.45
CA PRO A 141 5.15 18.41 0.80
C PRO A 141 5.40 18.35 -0.72
N PRO A 142 5.40 17.14 -1.30
CA PRO A 142 5.69 16.99 -2.73
C PRO A 142 4.51 17.52 -3.56
N PHE A 143 4.79 18.50 -4.42
CA PHE A 143 3.86 18.93 -5.46
C PHE A 143 4.34 18.39 -6.81
N SER A 144 3.39 18.00 -7.67
CA SER A 144 3.75 17.61 -9.03
C SER A 144 4.26 18.83 -9.82
N ILE A 145 4.96 18.59 -10.91
CA ILE A 145 5.44 19.66 -11.79
C ILE A 145 4.26 20.47 -12.33
N GLU A 146 3.18 19.79 -12.72
CA GLU A 146 1.96 20.41 -13.24
C GLU A 146 1.28 21.27 -12.17
N MET A 147 1.20 20.77 -10.93
CA MET A 147 0.67 21.54 -9.82
C MET A 147 1.54 22.78 -9.59
N SER A 148 2.86 22.61 -9.49
CA SER A 148 3.80 23.72 -9.32
C SER A 148 3.69 24.78 -10.42
N GLN A 149 3.52 24.35 -11.68
CA GLN A 149 3.28 25.23 -12.83
C GLN A 149 1.93 25.97 -12.74
N LEU A 150 0.85 25.27 -12.37
CA LEU A 150 -0.46 25.90 -12.20
C LEU A 150 -0.46 26.92 -11.04
N LEU A 151 0.24 26.60 -9.95
CA LEU A 151 0.34 27.48 -8.80
C LEU A 151 1.19 28.72 -9.09
N SER A 152 2.22 28.61 -9.96
CA SER A 152 3.05 29.74 -10.37
C SER A 152 2.39 30.65 -11.40
N HIS A 153 1.61 30.10 -12.34
CA HIS A 153 0.92 30.87 -13.38
C HIS A 153 -0.18 31.80 -12.83
N ASN A 154 -0.75 31.48 -11.67
CA ASN A 154 -1.88 32.24 -11.12
C ASN A 154 -1.48 33.32 -10.10
N ASN A 155 -0.18 33.65 -9.96
CA ASN A 155 0.34 34.69 -9.05
C ASN A 155 -0.14 34.59 -7.59
N TYR A 156 -0.58 33.42 -7.14
CA TYR A 156 -0.84 33.22 -5.73
C TYR A 156 0.51 33.25 -4.98
N GLN A 157 0.54 33.80 -3.76
CA GLN A 157 1.57 33.46 -2.75
C GLN A 157 1.29 32.02 -2.25
N THR A 158 1.27 31.07 -3.19
CA THR A 158 0.67 29.75 -3.08
C THR A 158 1.41 28.84 -2.14
N ASN A 159 2.73 29.00 -2.06
CA ASN A 159 3.55 28.24 -1.14
C ASN A 159 3.14 28.51 0.32
N ASP A 160 2.88 29.77 0.68
CA ASP A 160 2.57 30.13 2.07
C ASP A 160 1.19 29.63 2.53
N PHE A 161 0.24 29.43 1.59
CA PHE A 161 -1.10 28.95 1.93
C PHE A 161 -1.25 27.43 1.84
N PHE A 162 -0.75 26.81 0.76
CA PHE A 162 -0.93 25.37 0.54
C PHE A 162 0.11 24.52 1.26
N ILE A 163 1.37 24.97 1.40
CA ILE A 163 2.40 24.18 2.11
C ILE A 163 1.94 23.85 3.54
N PRO A 164 1.44 24.79 4.35
CA PRO A 164 0.97 24.46 5.70
C PRO A 164 -0.18 23.45 5.69
N ILE A 165 -1.12 23.56 4.76
CA ILE A 165 -2.27 22.65 4.64
C ILE A 165 -1.80 21.21 4.37
N PHE A 166 -0.90 21.03 3.39
CA PHE A 166 -0.37 19.72 3.04
C PHE A 166 0.59 19.20 4.12
N SER A 167 1.48 20.03 4.66
CA SER A 167 2.36 19.70 5.78
C SER A 167 1.58 19.17 6.97
N GLU A 168 0.46 19.82 7.32
CA GLU A 168 -0.39 19.39 8.43
C GLU A 168 -1.07 18.06 8.13
N ALA A 169 -1.56 17.85 6.90
CA ALA A 169 -2.00 16.53 6.48
C ALA A 169 -0.88 15.52 6.73
N PHE A 170 0.31 15.70 6.15
CA PHE A 170 1.48 14.83 6.32
C PHE A 170 1.79 14.48 7.78
N LYS A 171 1.72 15.46 8.70
CA LYS A 171 1.91 15.22 10.13
C LYS A 171 0.85 14.28 10.71
N LEU A 172 -0.41 14.44 10.33
CA LEU A 172 -1.50 13.57 10.78
C LEU A 172 -1.30 12.11 10.30
N ALA A 173 -0.91 11.86 9.05
CA ALA A 173 -0.61 10.46 8.65
C ALA A 173 0.67 9.98 9.28
N LEU A 174 1.70 10.82 9.45
CA LEU A 174 2.94 10.39 10.08
C LEU A 174 2.65 9.90 11.51
N ALA A 175 1.87 10.67 12.28
CA ALA A 175 1.44 10.28 13.62
C ALA A 175 0.64 8.97 13.60
N LYS A 176 -0.27 8.80 12.63
CA LYS A 176 -1.05 7.55 12.48
C LYS A 176 -0.18 6.38 12.05
N PHE A 177 0.79 6.61 11.16
CA PHE A 177 1.76 5.64 10.68
C PHE A 177 2.61 5.13 11.83
N GLU A 178 3.27 6.04 12.56
CA GLU A 178 4.13 5.71 13.69
C GLU A 178 3.36 4.97 14.80
N LYS A 179 2.11 5.36 15.05
CA LYS A 179 1.21 4.63 15.98
C LYS A 179 1.01 3.16 15.59
N HIS A 180 0.91 2.86 14.29
CA HIS A 180 0.64 1.52 13.79
C HIS A 180 1.89 0.71 13.46
N THR A 181 3.03 1.35 13.17
CA THR A 181 4.26 0.66 12.76
C THR A 181 5.26 0.49 13.91
N ASN A 182 5.42 1.48 14.80
CA ASN A 182 6.43 1.42 15.86
C ASN A 182 6.21 0.24 16.83
N ASN A 183 4.96 -0.13 17.06
CA ASN A 183 4.57 -1.20 17.97
C ASN A 183 4.17 -2.50 17.24
N HIS A 184 4.45 -2.62 15.94
CA HIS A 184 4.06 -3.80 15.18
C HIS A 184 4.93 -5.00 15.57
N SER A 185 4.35 -6.02 16.20
CA SER A 185 5.14 -7.09 16.83
C SER A 185 5.95 -7.93 15.85
N ALA A 186 5.54 -8.02 14.58
CA ALA A 186 6.28 -8.76 13.56
C ALA A 186 7.39 -7.93 12.87
N LEU A 187 7.45 -6.61 13.12
CA LEU A 187 8.44 -5.73 12.48
C LEU A 187 9.89 -6.13 12.79
N PRO A 188 10.26 -6.53 14.03
CA PRO A 188 11.61 -7.02 14.30
C PRO A 188 12.00 -8.23 13.43
N LEU A 189 11.07 -9.18 13.23
CA LEU A 189 11.30 -10.32 12.35
C LEU A 189 11.44 -9.87 10.89
N PHE A 190 10.57 -8.96 10.41
CA PHE A 190 10.68 -8.41 9.06
C PHE A 190 12.02 -7.70 8.83
N ARG A 191 12.56 -7.01 9.85
CA ARG A 191 13.90 -6.42 9.81
C ARG A 191 14.98 -7.48 9.72
N ALA A 192 14.84 -8.58 10.46
CA ALA A 192 15.82 -9.65 10.45
C ALA A 192 15.90 -10.34 9.08
N ILE A 193 14.74 -10.68 8.50
CA ILE A 193 14.69 -11.42 7.23
C ILE A 193 15.08 -10.60 6.00
N GLN A 194 15.25 -9.27 6.12
CA GLN A 194 15.82 -8.44 5.05
C GLN A 194 17.20 -8.96 4.61
N CYS A 195 17.89 -9.69 5.49
CA CYS A 195 19.15 -10.35 5.17
C CYS A 195 19.07 -11.26 3.95
N PHE A 196 17.89 -11.78 3.58
CA PHE A 196 17.72 -12.62 2.39
C PHE A 196 17.51 -11.82 1.10
N ASN A 197 17.47 -10.49 1.17
CA ASN A 197 17.52 -9.62 0.01
C ASN A 197 18.99 -9.27 -0.30
N PRO A 198 19.56 -9.75 -1.42
CA PRO A 198 20.96 -9.44 -1.76
C PRO A 198 21.24 -7.95 -1.95
N GLN A 199 20.29 -7.16 -2.45
CA GLN A 199 20.46 -5.70 -2.56
C GLN A 199 20.64 -5.04 -1.18
N PHE A 200 19.91 -5.55 -0.17
CA PHE A 200 20.03 -5.05 1.20
C PHE A 200 21.42 -5.37 1.76
N ILE A 201 21.90 -6.60 1.62
CA ILE A 201 23.22 -7.01 2.10
C ILE A 201 24.36 -6.26 1.40
N GLN A 202 24.24 -6.00 0.10
CA GLN A 202 25.25 -5.26 -0.65
C GLN A 202 25.25 -3.75 -0.36
N SER A 203 24.14 -3.19 0.13
CA SER A 203 24.03 -1.75 0.39
C SER A 203 24.92 -1.23 1.53
N SER A 204 25.33 -2.10 2.46
CA SER A 204 26.21 -1.71 3.56
C SER A 204 26.90 -2.90 4.21
N THR A 205 28.19 -2.75 4.52
CA THR A 205 28.96 -3.73 5.32
C THR A 205 28.42 -3.89 6.74
N ASN A 206 27.68 -2.90 7.26
CA ASN A 206 27.03 -3.00 8.56
C ASN A 206 25.96 -4.10 8.60
N HIS A 207 25.45 -4.52 7.43
CA HIS A 207 24.47 -5.61 7.31
C HIS A 207 25.12 -7.00 7.34
N HIS A 208 26.45 -7.10 7.39
CA HIS A 208 27.15 -8.39 7.33
C HIS A 208 27.26 -9.09 8.69
N ASN A 209 27.01 -8.36 9.79
CA ASN A 209 27.04 -8.95 11.12
C ASN A 209 25.83 -9.86 11.35
N LEU A 210 26.07 -11.16 11.38
CA LEU A 210 25.04 -12.21 11.54
C LEU A 210 24.22 -12.04 12.84
N ASN A 211 24.83 -11.49 13.91
CA ASN A 211 24.16 -11.30 15.19
C ASN A 211 22.99 -10.31 15.12
N ASN A 212 22.94 -9.46 14.08
CA ASN A 212 21.82 -8.55 13.85
C ASN A 212 20.52 -9.28 13.46
N TYR A 213 20.62 -10.57 13.11
CA TYR A 213 19.53 -11.39 12.58
C TYR A 213 19.13 -12.54 13.51
N ASN A 214 19.43 -12.43 14.81
CA ASN A 214 19.18 -13.46 15.83
C ASN A 214 17.70 -13.86 16.05
N LEU A 215 16.75 -13.19 15.39
CA LEU A 215 15.34 -13.61 15.36
C LEU A 215 15.11 -14.77 14.39
N ILE A 216 16.04 -15.02 13.47
CA ILE A 216 16.08 -16.23 12.65
C ILE A 216 16.69 -17.33 13.52
N THR A 217 15.93 -18.39 13.76
CA THR A 217 16.28 -19.46 14.70
C THR A 217 17.64 -20.09 14.39
N GLU A 218 17.93 -20.28 13.12
CA GLU A 218 19.16 -20.90 12.61
C GLU A 218 20.39 -19.99 12.78
N PHE A 219 20.20 -18.69 13.03
CA PHE A 219 21.27 -17.72 13.23
C PHE A 219 21.59 -17.46 14.71
N GLN A 220 20.78 -17.96 15.65
CA GLN A 220 21.08 -17.84 17.09
C GLN A 220 22.30 -18.68 17.49
N ASN A 221 22.42 -19.88 16.93
CA ASN A 221 23.53 -20.81 17.12
C ASN A 221 23.91 -21.40 15.75
N PRO A 222 24.54 -20.61 14.86
CA PRO A 222 24.78 -21.02 13.49
C PRO A 222 25.83 -22.12 13.43
N SER A 223 25.63 -23.10 12.55
CA SER A 223 26.64 -24.12 12.27
C SER A 223 27.82 -23.52 11.50
N ASN A 224 28.96 -24.23 11.47
CA ASN A 224 30.14 -23.78 10.71
C ASN A 224 29.82 -23.63 9.21
N GLU A 225 28.95 -24.49 8.67
CA GLU A 225 28.50 -24.42 7.28
C GLU A 225 27.71 -23.14 7.02
N ILE A 226 26.79 -22.76 7.92
CA ILE A 226 26.01 -21.52 7.82
C ILE A 226 26.94 -20.31 7.89
N ILE A 227 27.90 -20.29 8.83
CA ILE A 227 28.86 -19.19 8.98
C ILE A 227 29.68 -19.03 7.69
N SER A 228 30.15 -20.14 7.11
CA SER A 228 30.92 -20.13 5.86
C SER A 228 30.08 -19.65 4.68
N GLU A 229 28.87 -20.17 4.49
CA GLU A 229 27.97 -19.74 3.42
C GLU A 229 27.60 -18.26 3.56
N TRP A 230 27.33 -17.80 4.77
CA TRP A 230 27.01 -16.41 5.09
C TRP A 230 28.15 -15.46 4.72
N ALA A 231 29.39 -15.80 5.07
CA ALA A 231 30.55 -14.98 4.73
C ALA A 231 30.72 -14.82 3.21
N ILE A 232 30.52 -15.90 2.45
CA ILE A 232 30.58 -15.86 0.98
C ILE A 232 29.42 -15.03 0.43
N TYR A 233 28.20 -15.24 0.94
CA TYR A 233 27.00 -14.51 0.53
C TYR A 233 27.17 -12.99 0.73
N CYS A 234 27.68 -12.56 1.89
CA CYS A 234 27.96 -11.14 2.16
C CYS A 234 29.02 -10.54 1.25
N GLY A 235 29.95 -11.37 0.75
CA GLY A 235 31.01 -10.97 -0.18
C GLY A 235 30.57 -10.94 -1.65
N LEU A 236 29.36 -11.38 -1.99
CA LEU A 236 28.87 -11.33 -3.37
C LEU A 236 28.59 -9.89 -3.80
N SER A 237 29.13 -9.51 -4.95
CA SER A 237 28.80 -8.27 -5.64
C SER A 237 28.07 -8.61 -6.94
N GLU A 238 26.77 -8.38 -6.97
CA GLU A 238 25.89 -8.74 -8.10
C GLU A 238 25.12 -7.50 -8.55
N VAL A 239 24.90 -7.35 -9.85
CA VAL A 239 24.15 -6.21 -10.39
C VAL A 239 22.69 -6.63 -10.55
N PHE A 240 21.78 -5.83 -10.02
CA PHE A 240 20.35 -6.04 -10.12
C PHE A 240 19.73 -4.85 -10.85
N GLU A 241 18.91 -5.12 -11.87
CA GLU A 241 18.09 -4.07 -12.46
C GLU A 241 16.97 -3.66 -11.49
N GLU A 242 16.59 -2.38 -11.54
CA GLU A 242 15.58 -1.85 -10.63
C GLU A 242 14.22 -2.55 -10.85
N GLY A 243 13.70 -3.15 -9.78
CA GLY A 243 12.40 -3.83 -9.80
C GLY A 243 12.38 -5.24 -10.43
N SER A 244 13.52 -5.80 -10.85
CA SER A 244 13.55 -7.13 -11.50
C SER A 244 13.89 -8.29 -10.56
N LEU A 245 14.28 -8.01 -9.32
CA LEU A 245 14.73 -9.03 -8.37
C LEU A 245 13.57 -9.92 -7.88
N ASP A 246 13.53 -11.15 -8.40
CA ASP A 246 12.70 -12.23 -7.87
C ASP A 246 13.51 -13.06 -6.85
N LEU A 247 13.18 -12.92 -5.56
CA LEU A 247 13.88 -13.63 -4.49
C LEU A 247 13.72 -15.14 -4.57
N ASN A 248 12.60 -15.65 -5.08
CA ASN A 248 12.44 -17.08 -5.27
C ASN A 248 13.41 -17.58 -6.34
N GLN A 249 13.45 -16.95 -7.52
CA GLN A 249 14.40 -17.34 -8.57
C GLN A 249 15.86 -17.18 -8.12
N TYR A 250 16.18 -16.10 -7.42
CA TYR A 250 17.51 -15.85 -6.86
C TYR A 250 17.95 -17.01 -5.96
N TRP A 251 17.17 -17.35 -4.93
CA TRP A 251 17.52 -18.40 -3.98
C TRP A 251 17.47 -19.81 -4.61
N GLN A 252 16.68 -20.03 -5.66
CA GLN A 252 16.72 -21.27 -6.44
C GLN A 252 18.07 -21.42 -7.15
N GLY A 253 18.54 -20.37 -7.81
CA GLY A 253 19.84 -20.34 -8.50
C GLY A 253 21.04 -20.50 -7.56
N LYS A 254 20.88 -20.14 -6.27
CA LYS A 254 21.95 -20.23 -5.26
C LYS A 254 22.01 -21.56 -4.50
N LYS A 255 21.10 -22.50 -4.72
CA LYS A 255 21.05 -23.79 -3.99
C LYS A 255 22.36 -24.58 -4.05
N GLY A 256 23.06 -24.55 -5.18
CA GLY A 256 24.34 -25.26 -5.34
C GLY A 256 25.48 -24.64 -4.53
N ASN A 257 25.47 -23.31 -4.36
CA ASN A 257 26.52 -22.55 -3.69
C ASN A 257 26.23 -22.40 -2.18
N PHE A 258 24.95 -22.26 -1.81
CA PHE A 258 24.50 -22.03 -0.45
C PHE A 258 23.41 -23.04 -0.04
N PRO A 259 23.74 -24.34 0.06
CA PRO A 259 22.77 -25.40 0.30
C PRO A 259 22.06 -25.29 1.66
N ASN A 260 22.66 -24.65 2.66
CA ASN A 260 22.04 -24.46 3.98
C ASN A 260 21.29 -23.12 4.04
N LEU A 261 21.93 -22.03 3.63
CA LEU A 261 21.35 -20.69 3.66
C LEU A 261 20.13 -20.57 2.74
N SER A 262 20.15 -21.20 1.55
CA SER A 262 18.99 -21.21 0.66
C SER A 262 17.78 -21.91 1.26
N LYS A 263 17.97 -23.03 1.99
CA LYS A 263 16.88 -23.72 2.69
C LYS A 263 16.23 -22.81 3.73
N ILE A 264 17.05 -22.10 4.51
CA ILE A 264 16.59 -21.13 5.49
C ILE A 264 15.85 -19.99 4.77
N ALA A 265 16.44 -19.43 3.71
CA ALA A 265 15.84 -18.35 2.93
C ALA A 265 14.43 -18.73 2.44
N PHE A 266 14.22 -19.93 1.89
CA PHE A 266 12.90 -20.37 1.43
C PHE A 266 11.83 -20.40 2.52
N ILE A 267 12.19 -20.61 3.79
CA ILE A 267 11.26 -20.54 4.92
C ILE A 267 10.79 -19.10 5.12
N TYR A 268 11.73 -18.14 5.10
CA TYR A 268 11.44 -16.76 5.49
C TYR A 268 10.96 -15.87 4.35
N ILE A 269 11.44 -16.05 3.11
CA ILE A 269 11.07 -15.15 2.00
C ILE A 269 9.58 -15.21 1.65
N TRP A 270 8.95 -16.36 1.92
CA TRP A 270 7.54 -16.66 1.65
C TRP A 270 6.60 -16.37 2.84
N LEU A 271 7.12 -15.78 3.93
CA LEU A 271 6.28 -15.44 5.07
C LEU A 271 5.11 -14.53 4.65
N PRO A 272 3.87 -14.81 5.12
CA PRO A 272 2.73 -13.99 4.77
C PRO A 272 2.86 -12.60 5.41
N ILE A 273 2.73 -11.56 4.59
CA ILE A 273 2.89 -10.16 5.01
C ILE A 273 1.54 -9.50 5.35
N SER A 274 0.43 -10.16 5.03
CA SER A 274 -0.94 -9.72 5.33
C SER A 274 -1.89 -10.91 5.43
N GLY A 275 -2.91 -10.77 6.29
CA GLY A 275 -3.94 -11.79 6.52
C GLY A 275 -5.32 -11.43 5.96
N VAL A 276 -5.44 -10.43 5.08
CA VAL A 276 -6.75 -9.93 4.62
C VAL A 276 -7.12 -10.50 3.27
N GLU A 277 -8.23 -11.25 3.21
CA GLU A 277 -9.10 -11.31 2.01
C GLU A 277 -9.93 -10.03 2.05
N LEU A 278 -9.75 -9.15 1.06
CA LEU A 278 -10.70 -8.07 0.81
C LEU A 278 -11.74 -8.57 -0.17
#